data_AF-A0A359EAK2-F1
#
_entry.id   AF-A0A359EAK2-F1
#
_cell.length_a   1.000
_cell.length_b   1.000
_cell.length_c   1.000
_cell.angle_alpha   90.00
_cell.angle_beta   90.00
_cell.angle_gamma   90.00
#
_symmetry.space_group_name_H-M   'P 1'
#
loop_
_entity.id
_entity.type
_entity.pdbx_description
1 polymer ?
#
loop_
_entity_poly.entity_id
_entity_poly.type
_entity_poly.pdbx_seq_one_letter_code
_entity_poly.pdbx_strand_id
1 'polypeptide(L)'
;SELLYGNFAGVRLDGSNATIVGSAPGEFKADRNNIPRIWMDHGAWPLLTTQLYIDQTGDLAFLLREQNYFKDRLTHRAQGRDAAWESEQGTQQKSTTGEICRGTILEHLLIQHLTPFFNVGEHNLIRTEGADWNDGMDMAAQRGESVAFSALYASNLQQLSELVLALAKSGETQVEIAVEMLALLDQLSDPLDYGARAAKHQRLNAYYKSCQHTVSGEKVAIPLADLARDLSVKSAWMFEHIRSQEWIQDAAGFGWFNGYYDNDGQRVEGDHSKGTRMTLTGQVFTLMGGLATEAQALEIVRAADHYLYDSSVGGYRLNTNFHEVMLNLGRAFGFAFGHKENGAMFSHMAVMYANALYQRGLIPEGYRVLNEIYQHCQNFEVSRIYPGLPEYIEPKGRGMYPWLTGSASWYLLTMVTEVFGVRGLLGDLVLEPKLMAEQFDTHGKARINTLFAGKTIEVSYHNPQKLEYGQYCVANVSVNGKIVVNPVDCGKAVMPRAFVTDTQASSVKIEVHLGEMI
;
A
#
# COMPACT_ATOMS: atom_id res chain seq x y z
N SER A 1 13.61 -2.90 13.44
CA SER A 1 13.29 -4.32 13.29
C SER A 1 12.26 -4.80 14.30
N GLU A 2 12.50 -4.65 15.62
CA GLU A 2 11.66 -5.32 16.64
C GLU A 2 10.20 -4.89 16.69
N LEU A 3 9.89 -3.60 16.49
CA LEU A 3 8.49 -3.16 16.40
C LEU A 3 7.76 -3.85 15.23
N LEU A 4 8.37 -3.85 14.04
CA LEU A 4 7.80 -4.48 12.85
C LEU A 4 7.63 -5.98 13.06
N TYR A 5 8.65 -6.65 13.61
CA TYR A 5 8.59 -8.08 13.96
C TYR A 5 7.45 -8.39 14.95
N GLY A 6 7.26 -7.55 15.97
CA GLY A 6 6.19 -7.69 16.95
C GLY A 6 4.80 -7.58 16.30
N ASN A 7 4.63 -6.70 15.31
CA ASN A 7 3.34 -6.52 14.64
C ASN A 7 2.81 -7.80 13.98
N PHE A 8 3.70 -8.67 13.48
CA PHE A 8 3.31 -9.94 12.87
C PHE A 8 2.69 -10.94 13.85
N ALA A 9 2.94 -10.82 15.15
CA ALA A 9 2.31 -11.67 16.17
C ALA A 9 0.79 -11.53 16.23
N GLY A 10 0.23 -10.47 15.61
CA GLY A 10 -1.20 -10.22 15.53
C GLY A 10 -1.89 -10.93 14.37
N VAL A 11 -1.16 -11.53 13.44
CA VAL A 11 -1.73 -12.20 12.25
C VAL A 11 -2.32 -13.55 12.66
N ARG A 12 -3.53 -13.86 12.19
CA ARG A 12 -4.17 -15.18 12.32
C ARG A 12 -3.83 -16.05 11.11
N LEU A 13 -3.94 -17.37 11.26
CA LEU A 13 -3.75 -18.31 10.15
C LEU A 13 -4.80 -18.19 9.04
N ASP A 14 -5.89 -17.46 9.23
CA ASP A 14 -6.85 -17.15 8.16
C ASP A 14 -6.53 -15.85 7.40
N GLY A 15 -5.34 -15.27 7.63
CA GLY A 15 -4.85 -14.05 7.00
C GLY A 15 -5.51 -12.77 7.51
N SER A 16 -6.44 -12.87 8.46
CA SER A 16 -6.90 -11.73 9.24
C SER A 16 -5.92 -11.39 10.37
N ASN A 17 -6.24 -10.39 11.18
CA ASN A 17 -5.38 -9.98 12.28
C ASN A 17 -6.19 -9.52 13.50
N ALA A 18 -5.56 -9.55 14.66
CA ALA A 18 -6.06 -8.90 15.85
C ALA A 18 -6.19 -7.38 15.60
N THR A 19 -7.29 -6.81 16.11
CA THR A 19 -7.62 -5.38 15.97
C THR A 19 -7.47 -4.59 17.26
N ILE A 20 -7.18 -5.28 18.38
CA ILE A 20 -6.93 -4.67 19.69
C ILE A 20 -5.46 -4.90 20.06
N VAL A 21 -4.66 -3.85 19.95
CA VAL A 21 -3.24 -3.85 20.31
C VAL A 21 -3.08 -3.76 21.84
N GLY A 22 -2.17 -4.55 22.39
CA GLY A 22 -1.81 -4.57 23.80
C GLY A 22 -0.89 -3.40 24.20
N SER A 23 -0.28 -3.51 25.38
CA SER A 23 0.57 -2.44 25.93
C SER A 23 2.05 -2.63 25.54
N ALA A 24 2.47 -3.86 25.24
CA ALA A 24 3.82 -4.17 24.79
C ALA A 24 3.87 -4.49 23.27
N PRO A 25 5.03 -4.30 22.60
CA PRO A 25 5.21 -4.75 21.22
C PRO A 25 4.92 -6.25 21.06
N GLY A 26 4.08 -6.60 20.09
CA GLY A 26 3.65 -7.99 19.85
C GLY A 26 2.59 -8.52 20.80
N GLU A 27 2.07 -7.71 21.72
CA GLU A 27 0.93 -8.06 22.53
C GLU A 27 -0.37 -7.69 21.81
N PHE A 28 -1.31 -8.61 21.74
CA PHE A 28 -2.64 -8.40 21.16
C PHE A 28 -3.71 -9.03 22.06
N LYS A 29 -4.91 -8.45 22.04
CA LYS A 29 -6.02 -8.87 22.89
C LYS A 29 -7.15 -9.43 22.04
N ALA A 30 -7.74 -10.53 22.51
CA ALA A 30 -8.95 -11.08 21.91
C ALA A 30 -10.10 -10.08 22.07
N ASP A 31 -10.92 -9.96 21.03
CA ASP A 31 -12.09 -9.10 21.08
C ASP A 31 -13.13 -9.68 22.04
N ARG A 32 -13.42 -8.91 23.11
CA ARG A 32 -14.41 -9.25 24.13
C ARG A 32 -15.82 -8.82 23.73
N ASN A 33 -15.94 -7.94 22.74
CA ASN A 33 -17.21 -7.48 22.20
C ASN A 33 -17.68 -8.43 21.09
N ASN A 34 -18.99 -8.65 20.99
CA ASN A 34 -19.57 -9.68 20.12
C ASN A 34 -19.71 -9.29 18.64
N ILE A 35 -19.13 -8.16 18.21
CA ILE A 35 -19.24 -7.65 16.83
C ILE A 35 -17.86 -7.64 16.20
N PRO A 36 -17.40 -8.78 15.64
CA PRO A 36 -16.12 -8.80 14.95
C PRO A 36 -16.24 -8.00 13.65
N ARG A 37 -15.27 -7.12 13.40
CA ARG A 37 -15.10 -6.45 12.12
C ARG A 37 -13.74 -6.82 11.55
N ILE A 38 -13.73 -7.20 10.27
CA ILE A 38 -12.51 -7.36 9.49
C ILE A 38 -12.44 -6.20 8.52
N TRP A 39 -11.29 -5.56 8.47
CA TRP A 39 -10.96 -4.61 7.42
C TRP A 39 -10.09 -5.33 6.41
N MET A 40 -10.55 -5.36 5.17
CA MET A 40 -9.96 -6.22 4.14
C MET A 40 -8.57 -5.73 3.73
N ASP A 41 -8.24 -4.46 3.97
CA ASP A 41 -6.96 -3.83 3.64
C ASP A 41 -5.86 -4.09 4.69
N HIS A 42 -6.21 -4.52 5.90
CA HIS A 42 -5.23 -4.75 6.97
C HIS A 42 -4.11 -5.74 6.59
N GLY A 43 -4.38 -6.68 5.69
CA GLY A 43 -3.39 -7.62 5.17
C GLY A 43 -2.43 -7.03 4.14
N ALA A 44 -2.77 -5.90 3.51
CA ALA A 44 -2.00 -5.31 2.42
C ALA A 44 -0.85 -4.41 2.92
N TRP A 45 -1.08 -3.58 3.94
CA TRP A 45 -0.10 -2.61 4.45
C TRP A 45 1.19 -3.19 5.06
N PRO A 46 1.16 -4.37 5.74
CA PRO A 46 2.37 -4.97 6.31
C PRO A 46 3.45 -5.25 5.26
N LEU A 47 3.07 -5.63 4.04
CA LEU A 47 4.04 -5.87 2.96
C LEU A 47 4.73 -4.56 2.56
N LEU A 48 3.98 -3.51 2.24
CA LEU A 48 4.55 -2.22 1.82
C LEU A 48 5.52 -1.66 2.88
N THR A 49 5.14 -1.78 4.15
CA THR A 49 5.98 -1.33 5.28
C THR A 49 7.23 -2.17 5.43
N THR A 50 7.12 -3.49 5.23
CA THR A 50 8.25 -4.42 5.31
C THR A 50 9.20 -4.25 4.13
N GLN A 51 8.67 -4.05 2.92
CA GLN A 51 9.45 -3.72 1.73
C GLN A 51 10.26 -2.44 1.96
N LEU A 52 9.61 -1.36 2.43
CA LEU A 52 10.31 -0.12 2.76
C LEU A 52 11.42 -0.36 3.80
N TYR A 53 11.18 -1.16 4.83
CA TYR A 53 12.22 -1.54 5.79
C TYR A 53 13.38 -2.27 5.12
N ILE A 54 13.11 -3.30 4.32
CA ILE A 54 14.13 -4.09 3.62
C ILE A 54 14.93 -3.20 2.67
N ASP A 55 14.27 -2.33 1.90
CA ASP A 55 14.93 -1.43 0.97
C ASP A 55 15.87 -0.45 1.67
N GLN A 56 15.44 0.15 2.78
CA GLN A 56 16.28 1.10 3.52
C GLN A 56 17.45 0.41 4.26
N THR A 57 17.30 -0.86 4.64
CA THR A 57 18.25 -1.54 5.54
C THR A 57 19.14 -2.58 4.87
N GLY A 58 18.66 -3.24 3.81
CA GLY A 58 19.26 -4.43 3.22
C GLY A 58 19.01 -5.73 4.01
N ASP A 59 18.18 -5.69 5.05
CA ASP A 59 17.92 -6.83 5.95
C ASP A 59 16.90 -7.81 5.35
N LEU A 60 17.27 -8.49 4.26
CA LEU A 60 16.44 -9.54 3.64
C LEU A 60 16.18 -10.72 4.59
N ALA A 61 17.14 -11.04 5.47
CA ALA A 61 17.01 -12.11 6.46
C ALA A 61 15.85 -11.88 7.44
N PHE A 62 15.34 -10.63 7.56
CA PHE A 62 14.12 -10.33 8.29
C PHE A 62 12.94 -11.22 7.89
N LEU A 63 12.81 -11.55 6.60
CA LEU A 63 11.76 -12.41 6.06
C LEU A 63 11.77 -13.82 6.65
N LEU A 64 12.93 -14.30 7.10
CA LEU A 64 13.14 -15.64 7.65
C LEU A 64 12.97 -15.71 9.17
N ARG A 65 12.80 -14.57 9.86
CA ARG A 65 12.53 -14.58 11.30
C ARG A 65 11.22 -15.30 11.58
N GLU A 66 11.19 -16.15 12.59
CA GLU A 66 9.97 -16.84 13.00
C GLU A 66 9.15 -16.04 14.01
N GLN A 67 7.84 -15.99 13.83
CA GLN A 67 6.88 -15.35 14.73
C GLN A 67 5.69 -16.30 14.98
N ASN A 68 4.99 -16.11 16.10
CA ASN A 68 3.76 -16.84 16.39
C ASN A 68 2.53 -16.24 15.69
N TYR A 69 1.48 -17.04 15.53
CA TYR A 69 0.18 -16.56 15.06
C TYR A 69 -0.76 -16.23 16.23
N PHE A 70 -1.56 -15.18 16.05
CA PHE A 70 -2.65 -14.83 16.94
C PHE A 70 -3.80 -15.83 16.83
N LYS A 71 -4.45 -16.12 17.96
CA LYS A 71 -5.62 -17.00 18.05
C LYS A 71 -6.64 -16.41 19.02
N ASP A 72 -7.90 -16.43 18.60
CA ASP A 72 -9.06 -16.24 19.46
C ASP A 72 -10.22 -17.11 18.93
N ARG A 73 -11.42 -16.88 19.44
CA ARG A 73 -12.63 -17.58 18.98
C ARG A 73 -13.01 -17.29 17.53
N LEU A 74 -12.47 -16.24 16.90
CA LEU A 74 -12.84 -15.85 15.54
C LEU A 74 -12.04 -16.67 14.53
N THR A 75 -12.71 -17.19 13.50
CA THR A 75 -12.07 -17.95 12.43
C THR A 75 -12.69 -17.60 11.09
N HIS A 76 -12.09 -18.07 10.00
CA HIS A 76 -12.58 -17.83 8.63
C HIS A 76 -12.73 -16.33 8.36
N ARG A 77 -11.75 -15.52 8.79
CA ARG A 77 -11.80 -14.06 8.74
C ARG A 77 -13.04 -13.51 9.44
N ALA A 78 -13.25 -14.01 10.67
CA ALA A 78 -14.40 -13.74 11.53
C ALA A 78 -15.79 -14.06 10.95
N GLN A 79 -15.88 -14.82 9.85
CA GLN A 79 -17.15 -15.38 9.35
C GLN A 79 -17.55 -16.64 10.12
N GLY A 80 -16.62 -17.24 10.88
CA GLY A 80 -16.83 -18.41 11.71
C GLY A 80 -16.46 -18.18 13.17
N ARG A 81 -16.87 -19.13 14.02
CA ARG A 81 -16.49 -19.20 15.43
C ARG A 81 -15.93 -20.57 15.75
N ASP A 82 -14.81 -20.58 16.46
CA ASP A 82 -14.24 -21.79 17.01
C ASP A 82 -14.87 -22.11 18.36
N ALA A 83 -15.80 -23.08 18.38
CA ALA A 83 -16.48 -23.51 19.59
C ALA A 83 -15.57 -24.33 20.54
N ALA A 84 -14.41 -24.79 20.07
CA ALA A 84 -13.46 -25.52 20.89
C ALA A 84 -12.44 -24.61 21.59
N TRP A 85 -12.38 -23.32 21.22
CA TRP A 85 -11.50 -22.36 21.84
C TRP A 85 -12.12 -21.78 23.11
N GLU A 86 -11.34 -21.78 24.19
CA GLU A 86 -11.66 -21.16 25.47
C GLU A 86 -10.57 -20.17 25.86
N SER A 87 -10.91 -19.15 26.64
CA SER A 87 -10.00 -18.03 26.96
C SER A 87 -8.70 -18.47 27.67
N GLU A 88 -8.78 -19.56 28.42
CA GLU A 88 -7.72 -20.21 29.18
C GLU A 88 -6.65 -20.84 28.27
N GLN A 89 -6.99 -21.11 27.01
CA GLN A 89 -6.05 -21.64 26.02
C GLN A 89 -5.04 -20.57 25.56
N GLY A 90 -5.33 -19.29 25.82
CA GLY A 90 -4.50 -18.15 25.45
C GLY A 90 -4.75 -17.64 24.02
N THR A 91 -3.94 -16.66 23.61
CA THR A 91 -4.10 -15.94 22.33
C THR A 91 -3.11 -16.36 21.25
N GLN A 92 -2.44 -17.50 21.43
CA GLN A 92 -1.43 -18.00 20.49
C GLN A 92 -1.93 -19.30 19.86
N GLN A 93 -1.79 -19.40 18.54
CA GLN A 93 -2.16 -20.58 17.79
C GLN A 93 -1.32 -21.78 18.22
N LYS A 94 -1.97 -22.93 18.41
CA LYS A 94 -1.32 -24.18 18.83
C LYS A 94 -1.41 -25.27 17.77
N SER A 95 -0.46 -26.19 17.81
CA SER A 95 -0.46 -27.41 17.02
C SER A 95 -1.38 -28.47 17.66
N THR A 96 -1.61 -29.58 16.97
CA THR A 96 -2.28 -30.78 17.51
C THR A 96 -1.53 -31.40 18.69
N THR A 97 -0.22 -31.16 18.81
CA THR A 97 0.61 -31.58 19.97
C THR A 97 0.57 -30.58 21.14
N GLY A 98 -0.08 -29.43 20.97
CA GLY A 98 -0.22 -28.38 21.99
C GLY A 98 0.90 -27.36 22.02
N GLU A 99 1.87 -27.44 21.10
CA GLU A 99 2.99 -26.51 20.97
C GLU A 99 2.55 -25.21 20.27
N ILE A 100 3.23 -24.09 20.55
CA ILE A 100 2.94 -22.81 19.87
C ILE A 100 3.44 -22.88 18.43
N CYS A 101 2.54 -22.64 17.49
CA CYS A 101 2.88 -22.61 16.06
C CYS A 101 3.67 -21.35 15.71
N ARG A 102 4.72 -21.53 14.91
CA ARG A 102 5.57 -20.44 14.42
C ARG A 102 5.80 -20.55 12.93
N GLY A 103 5.62 -19.43 12.25
CA GLY A 103 5.87 -19.25 10.82
C GLY A 103 6.91 -18.17 10.59
N THR A 104 7.58 -18.19 9.44
CA THR A 104 8.47 -17.08 9.06
C THR A 104 7.66 -15.80 8.81
N ILE A 105 8.29 -14.63 8.85
CA ILE A 105 7.64 -13.38 8.44
C ILE A 105 7.14 -13.48 6.98
N LEU A 106 7.90 -14.15 6.12
CA LEU A 106 7.45 -14.48 4.76
C LEU A 106 6.16 -15.30 4.78
N GLU A 107 6.05 -16.33 5.62
CA GLU A 107 4.82 -17.12 5.78
C GLU A 107 3.63 -16.25 6.20
N HIS A 108 3.83 -15.32 7.15
CA HIS A 108 2.76 -14.41 7.60
C HIS A 108 2.29 -13.51 6.45
N LEU A 109 3.24 -12.92 5.70
CA LEU A 109 2.95 -12.13 4.51
C LEU A 109 2.21 -12.96 3.44
N LEU A 110 2.62 -14.20 3.22
CA LEU A 110 1.95 -15.10 2.27
C LEU A 110 0.47 -15.31 2.65
N ILE A 111 0.16 -15.68 3.90
CA ILE A 111 -1.24 -15.92 4.32
C ILE A 111 -2.09 -14.64 4.17
N GLN A 112 -1.53 -13.49 4.52
CA GLN A 112 -2.20 -12.19 4.38
C GLN A 112 -2.59 -11.84 2.94
N HIS A 113 -1.91 -12.41 1.93
CA HIS A 113 -2.18 -12.12 0.50
C HIS A 113 -2.87 -13.27 -0.23
N LEU A 114 -2.58 -14.52 0.16
CA LEU A 114 -3.17 -15.71 -0.46
C LEU A 114 -4.63 -15.88 -0.03
N THR A 115 -4.99 -15.62 1.23
CA THR A 115 -6.39 -15.75 1.66
C THR A 115 -7.31 -14.72 0.98
N PRO A 116 -6.97 -13.42 0.84
CA PRO A 116 -7.82 -12.47 0.11
C PRO A 116 -7.94 -12.80 -1.38
N PHE A 117 -6.89 -13.33 -2.02
CA PHE A 117 -6.93 -13.76 -3.42
C PHE A 117 -8.06 -14.76 -3.73
N PHE A 118 -8.35 -15.68 -2.80
CA PHE A 118 -9.45 -16.63 -2.94
C PHE A 118 -10.78 -16.12 -2.35
N ASN A 119 -10.75 -15.08 -1.51
CA ASN A 119 -11.92 -14.52 -0.82
C ASN A 119 -12.65 -13.48 -1.69
N VAL A 120 -13.22 -13.96 -2.80
CA VAL A 120 -13.82 -13.09 -3.83
C VAL A 120 -15.34 -12.98 -3.74
N GLY A 121 -15.89 -11.88 -4.25
CA GLY A 121 -17.33 -11.64 -4.35
C GLY A 121 -17.95 -12.15 -5.65
N GLU A 122 -19.01 -11.47 -6.11
CA GLU A 122 -19.76 -11.87 -7.29
C GLU A 122 -19.05 -11.55 -8.61
N HIS A 123 -18.19 -10.54 -8.60
CA HIS A 123 -17.45 -10.04 -9.75
C HIS A 123 -16.00 -10.55 -9.76
N ASN A 124 -15.70 -11.55 -8.92
CA ASN A 124 -14.40 -12.19 -8.75
C ASN A 124 -13.29 -11.23 -8.28
N LEU A 125 -13.68 -10.16 -7.57
CA LEU A 125 -12.79 -9.25 -6.87
C LEU A 125 -12.83 -9.52 -5.37
N ILE A 126 -11.85 -9.02 -4.62
CA ILE A 126 -11.75 -9.26 -3.18
C ILE A 126 -12.93 -8.57 -2.47
N ARG A 127 -13.58 -9.31 -1.57
CA ARG A 127 -14.71 -8.81 -0.78
C ARG A 127 -14.30 -7.62 0.08
N THR A 128 -15.20 -6.66 0.25
CA THR A 128 -14.99 -5.47 1.13
C THR A 128 -14.94 -5.87 2.61
N GLU A 129 -15.54 -7.01 2.97
CA GLU A 129 -15.68 -7.45 4.37
C GLU A 129 -16.34 -6.36 5.22
N GLY A 130 -15.72 -5.92 6.32
CA GLY A 130 -16.29 -4.87 7.18
C GLY A 130 -16.02 -3.45 6.72
N ALA A 131 -14.96 -3.22 5.93
CA ALA A 131 -14.54 -1.98 5.26
C ALA A 131 -13.16 -2.23 4.63
N ASP A 132 -12.67 -1.27 3.85
CA ASP A 132 -11.25 -1.14 3.51
C ASP A 132 -10.63 0.05 4.25
N TRP A 133 -9.62 0.72 3.68
CA TRP A 133 -9.05 1.95 4.25
C TRP A 133 -10.11 3.02 4.57
N ASN A 134 -11.19 3.09 3.78
CA ASN A 134 -12.31 3.95 4.10
C ASN A 134 -13.20 3.25 5.13
N ASP A 135 -12.94 3.54 6.40
CA ASP A 135 -13.72 3.06 7.54
C ASP A 135 -15.24 3.26 7.39
N GLY A 136 -15.66 4.25 6.59
CA GLY A 136 -17.05 4.59 6.35
C GLY A 136 -17.74 3.74 5.29
N MET A 137 -17.03 2.85 4.58
CA MET A 137 -17.57 1.86 3.62
C MET A 137 -18.00 0.56 4.31
N ASP A 138 -18.80 0.68 5.38
CA ASP A 138 -19.02 -0.40 6.35
C ASP A 138 -20.36 -1.15 6.25
N MET A 139 -21.10 -0.95 5.16
CA MET A 139 -22.45 -1.51 5.00
C MET A 139 -22.57 -2.49 3.84
N ALA A 140 -21.43 -2.99 3.32
CA ALA A 140 -21.36 -3.86 2.15
C ALA A 140 -20.77 -5.27 2.41
N ALA A 141 -20.87 -5.79 3.64
CA ALA A 141 -20.18 -7.03 4.01
C ALA A 141 -20.67 -8.30 3.31
N GLN A 142 -21.93 -8.32 2.85
CA GLN A 142 -22.53 -9.52 2.26
C GLN A 142 -22.14 -9.71 0.80
N ARG A 143 -22.10 -8.63 0.01
CA ARG A 143 -21.89 -8.71 -1.45
C ARG A 143 -20.91 -7.66 -2.00
N GLY A 144 -20.46 -6.72 -1.17
CA GLY A 144 -19.54 -5.68 -1.59
C GLY A 144 -18.14 -6.21 -1.92
N GLU A 145 -17.51 -5.57 -2.89
CA GLU A 145 -16.15 -5.85 -3.34
C GLU A 145 -15.35 -4.54 -3.41
N SER A 146 -14.09 -4.58 -2.97
CA SER A 146 -13.16 -3.46 -3.10
C SER A 146 -12.24 -3.74 -4.28
N VAL A 147 -12.56 -3.15 -5.44
CA VAL A 147 -11.69 -3.17 -6.63
C VAL A 147 -10.39 -2.46 -6.30
N ALA A 148 -10.49 -1.34 -5.59
CA ALA A 148 -9.36 -0.51 -5.16
C ALA A 148 -8.28 -1.35 -4.47
N PHE A 149 -8.65 -2.12 -3.45
CA PHE A 149 -7.68 -2.96 -2.73
C PHE A 149 -7.42 -4.30 -3.43
N SER A 150 -8.31 -4.78 -4.30
CA SER A 150 -7.96 -5.89 -5.21
C SER A 150 -6.74 -5.53 -6.07
N ALA A 151 -6.67 -4.29 -6.56
CA ALA A 151 -5.49 -3.79 -7.29
C ALA A 151 -4.24 -3.75 -6.40
N LEU A 152 -4.38 -3.30 -5.15
CA LEU A 152 -3.25 -3.30 -4.21
C LEU A 152 -2.75 -4.72 -3.90
N TYR A 153 -3.65 -5.66 -3.61
CA TYR A 153 -3.29 -7.06 -3.38
C TYR A 153 -2.62 -7.70 -4.60
N ALA A 154 -3.09 -7.37 -5.82
CA ALA A 154 -2.47 -7.83 -7.06
C ALA A 154 -1.00 -7.35 -7.15
N SER A 155 -0.77 -6.05 -6.93
CA SER A 155 0.58 -5.47 -6.89
C SER A 155 1.44 -6.08 -5.79
N ASN A 156 0.87 -6.26 -4.60
CA ASN A 156 1.58 -6.85 -3.48
C ASN A 156 2.02 -8.30 -3.76
N LEU A 157 1.21 -9.12 -4.43
CA LEU A 157 1.61 -10.46 -4.85
C LEU A 157 2.82 -10.42 -5.80
N GLN A 158 2.88 -9.44 -6.71
CA GLN A 158 4.03 -9.23 -7.59
C GLN A 158 5.27 -8.81 -6.78
N GLN A 159 5.14 -7.85 -5.87
CA GLN A 159 6.25 -7.41 -5.00
C GLN A 159 6.74 -8.55 -4.09
N LEU A 160 5.83 -9.39 -3.59
CA LEU A 160 6.20 -10.55 -2.77
C LEU A 160 6.96 -11.60 -3.59
N SER A 161 6.57 -11.81 -4.86
CA SER A 161 7.34 -12.62 -5.82
C SER A 161 8.76 -12.08 -5.99
N GLU A 162 8.91 -10.77 -6.16
CA GLU A 162 10.21 -10.11 -6.31
C GLU A 162 11.09 -10.22 -5.06
N LEU A 163 10.51 -10.08 -3.86
CA LEU A 163 11.21 -10.32 -2.60
C LEU A 163 11.67 -11.77 -2.46
N VAL A 164 10.83 -12.73 -2.83
CA VAL A 164 11.20 -14.16 -2.83
C VAL A 164 12.37 -14.42 -3.78
N LEU A 165 12.37 -13.80 -4.97
CA LEU A 165 13.49 -13.89 -5.91
C LEU A 165 14.75 -13.16 -5.39
N ALA A 166 14.60 -12.05 -4.67
CA ALA A 166 15.73 -11.37 -4.03
C ALA A 166 16.36 -12.22 -2.92
N LEU A 167 15.54 -12.88 -2.11
CA LEU A 167 15.98 -13.86 -1.11
C LEU A 167 16.67 -15.07 -1.77
N ALA A 168 16.18 -15.52 -2.93
CA ALA A 168 16.84 -16.58 -3.68
C ALA A 168 18.24 -16.16 -4.17
N LYS A 169 18.37 -14.92 -4.65
CA LYS A 169 19.66 -14.34 -5.06
C LYS A 169 20.63 -14.15 -3.90
N SER A 170 20.15 -14.02 -2.65
CA SER A 170 21.00 -13.92 -1.47
C SER A 170 21.56 -15.28 -1.00
N GLY A 171 21.19 -16.38 -1.64
CA GLY A 171 21.74 -17.72 -1.38
C GLY A 171 20.74 -18.73 -0.81
N GLU A 172 19.52 -18.31 -0.47
CA GLU A 172 18.47 -19.24 -0.04
C GLU A 172 17.88 -19.97 -1.26
N THR A 173 17.57 -21.25 -1.14
CA THR A 173 16.99 -22.02 -2.26
C THR A 173 15.56 -22.44 -2.03
N GLN A 174 15.15 -22.53 -0.77
CA GLN A 174 13.83 -22.98 -0.35
C GLN A 174 13.42 -22.29 0.96
N VAL A 175 12.12 -22.31 1.26
CA VAL A 175 11.58 -21.91 2.57
C VAL A 175 10.65 -23.00 3.08
N GLU A 176 10.63 -23.20 4.39
CA GLU A 176 9.65 -24.07 5.04
C GLU A 176 8.37 -23.31 5.34
N ILE A 177 7.22 -23.88 4.97
CA ILE A 177 5.91 -23.37 5.35
C ILE A 177 5.03 -24.45 5.99
N ALA A 178 4.01 -24.05 6.74
CA ALA A 178 2.99 -24.96 7.26
C ALA A 178 2.33 -25.77 6.13
N VAL A 179 2.21 -27.09 6.29
CA VAL A 179 1.68 -27.99 5.24
C VAL A 179 0.27 -27.61 4.78
N GLU A 180 -0.56 -27.06 5.68
CA GLU A 180 -1.92 -26.60 5.37
C GLU A 180 -1.93 -25.52 4.30
N MET A 181 -0.89 -24.67 4.22
CA MET A 181 -0.80 -23.58 3.25
C MET A 181 -0.56 -24.05 1.82
N LEU A 182 -0.15 -25.31 1.60
CA LEU A 182 -0.02 -25.86 0.24
C LEU A 182 -1.34 -25.77 -0.53
N ALA A 183 -2.49 -25.81 0.15
CA ALA A 183 -3.79 -25.65 -0.47
C ALA A 183 -3.98 -24.27 -1.13
N LEU A 184 -3.24 -23.24 -0.72
CA LEU A 184 -3.30 -21.89 -1.27
C LEU A 184 -2.25 -21.63 -2.36
N LEU A 185 -1.22 -22.48 -2.46
CA LEU A 185 -0.15 -22.43 -3.45
C LEU A 185 -0.42 -23.44 -4.58
N ASP A 186 -1.57 -23.28 -5.23
CA ASP A 186 -2.11 -24.25 -6.18
C ASP A 186 -1.24 -24.48 -7.43
N GLN A 187 -0.38 -23.53 -7.81
CA GLN A 187 0.53 -23.70 -8.96
C GLN A 187 1.68 -24.69 -8.70
N LEU A 188 1.80 -25.21 -7.48
CA LEU A 188 2.77 -26.23 -7.11
C LEU A 188 2.29 -27.65 -7.42
N SER A 189 0.98 -27.90 -7.49
CA SER A 189 0.45 -29.26 -7.62
C SER A 189 -0.85 -29.35 -8.41
N ASP A 190 -1.92 -28.69 -7.95
CA ASP A 190 -3.28 -28.76 -8.52
C ASP A 190 -3.81 -27.36 -8.89
N PRO A 191 -3.35 -26.78 -10.02
CA PRO A 191 -3.74 -25.44 -10.46
C PRO A 191 -5.25 -25.28 -10.58
N LEU A 192 -5.78 -24.21 -9.98
CA LEU A 192 -7.19 -23.84 -10.10
C LEU A 192 -7.42 -23.03 -11.39
N ASP A 193 -8.60 -23.19 -12.01
CA ASP A 193 -9.13 -22.13 -12.87
C ASP A 193 -9.56 -20.94 -12.01
N TYR A 194 -8.77 -19.86 -12.01
CA TYR A 194 -9.06 -18.65 -11.25
C TYR A 194 -10.31 -17.90 -11.70
N GLY A 195 -10.87 -18.19 -12.87
CA GLY A 195 -12.20 -17.72 -13.28
C GLY A 195 -13.35 -18.39 -12.51
N ALA A 196 -13.12 -19.62 -12.01
CA ALA A 196 -14.13 -20.41 -11.32
C ALA A 196 -14.26 -20.03 -9.83
N ARG A 197 -15.07 -19.00 -9.54
CA ARG A 197 -15.31 -18.48 -8.17
C ARG A 197 -15.67 -19.56 -7.14
N ALA A 198 -16.56 -20.48 -7.49
CA ALA A 198 -16.95 -21.58 -6.60
C ALA A 198 -15.77 -22.48 -6.21
N ALA A 199 -14.83 -22.69 -7.13
CA ALA A 199 -13.62 -23.47 -6.89
C ALA A 199 -12.65 -22.70 -5.95
N LYS A 200 -12.50 -21.38 -6.13
CA LYS A 200 -11.75 -20.52 -5.19
C LYS A 200 -12.31 -20.61 -3.78
N HIS A 201 -13.64 -20.48 -3.63
CA HIS A 201 -14.31 -20.57 -2.33
C HIS A 201 -14.19 -21.96 -1.71
N GLN A 202 -14.34 -23.02 -2.49
CA GLN A 202 -14.17 -24.39 -1.99
C GLN A 202 -12.76 -24.62 -1.44
N ARG A 203 -11.73 -24.15 -2.16
CA ARG A 203 -10.33 -24.26 -1.77
C ARG A 203 -10.04 -23.48 -0.48
N LEU A 204 -10.48 -22.22 -0.42
CA LEU A 204 -10.31 -21.38 0.76
C LEU A 204 -11.03 -21.95 1.99
N ASN A 205 -12.25 -22.47 1.82
CA ASN A 205 -12.98 -23.11 2.91
C ASN A 205 -12.32 -24.42 3.38
N ALA A 206 -11.68 -25.17 2.49
CA ALA A 206 -10.91 -26.34 2.88
C ALA A 206 -9.67 -25.94 3.70
N TYR A 207 -8.96 -24.89 3.28
CA TYR A 207 -7.85 -24.31 4.05
C TYR A 207 -8.28 -23.82 5.43
N TYR A 208 -9.35 -23.03 5.53
CA TYR A 208 -9.82 -22.55 6.82
C TYR A 208 -10.18 -23.67 7.78
N LYS A 209 -10.76 -24.77 7.29
CA LYS A 209 -11.06 -25.95 8.10
C LYS A 209 -9.80 -26.64 8.61
N SER A 210 -8.72 -26.68 7.81
CA SER A 210 -7.47 -27.32 8.24
C SER A 210 -6.70 -26.53 9.30
N CYS A 211 -6.97 -25.22 9.45
CA CYS A 211 -6.31 -24.38 10.44
C CYS A 211 -7.26 -23.72 11.46
N GLN A 212 -8.51 -24.17 11.55
CA GLN A 212 -9.55 -23.48 12.34
C GLN A 212 -9.22 -23.43 13.84
N HIS A 213 -8.89 -24.57 14.45
CA HIS A 213 -8.66 -24.71 15.89
C HIS A 213 -7.18 -24.90 16.19
N THR A 214 -6.60 -25.95 15.63
CA THR A 214 -5.18 -26.29 15.65
C THR A 214 -4.68 -26.51 14.21
N VAL A 215 -3.36 -26.53 14.04
CA VAL A 215 -2.70 -27.04 12.83
C VAL A 215 -1.87 -28.28 13.18
N SER A 216 -1.44 -29.05 12.18
CA SER A 216 -0.59 -30.23 12.36
C SER A 216 0.73 -29.89 13.06
N GLY A 217 1.30 -28.71 12.78
CA GLY A 217 2.67 -28.35 13.15
C GLY A 217 3.71 -28.87 12.16
N GLU A 218 3.30 -29.61 11.13
CA GLU A 218 4.19 -30.09 10.08
C GLU A 218 4.52 -28.96 9.10
N LYS A 219 5.78 -28.90 8.68
CA LYS A 219 6.26 -27.96 7.66
C LYS A 219 6.74 -28.71 6.43
N VAL A 220 6.67 -28.03 5.30
CA VAL A 220 7.13 -28.51 4.00
C VAL A 220 8.06 -27.49 3.36
N ALA A 221 9.19 -27.96 2.85
CA ALA A 221 10.12 -27.12 2.11
C ALA A 221 9.61 -26.87 0.67
N ILE A 222 9.61 -25.61 0.26
CA ILE A 222 9.18 -25.18 -1.07
C ILE A 222 10.31 -24.40 -1.75
N PRO A 223 10.70 -24.76 -2.98
CA PRO A 223 11.67 -23.98 -3.75
C PRO A 223 11.21 -22.53 -3.94
N LEU A 224 12.09 -21.57 -3.67
CA LEU A 224 11.74 -20.14 -3.78
C LEU A 224 11.33 -19.76 -5.21
N ALA A 225 11.90 -20.39 -6.23
CA ALA A 225 11.52 -20.16 -7.62
C ALA A 225 10.06 -20.56 -7.92
N ASP A 226 9.60 -21.67 -7.34
CA ASP A 226 8.21 -22.12 -7.50
C ASP A 226 7.23 -21.27 -6.71
N LEU A 227 7.61 -20.86 -5.50
CA LEU A 227 6.83 -19.92 -4.69
C LEU A 227 6.67 -18.57 -5.42
N ALA A 228 7.78 -18.02 -5.95
CA ALA A 228 7.74 -16.76 -6.71
C ALA A 228 6.83 -16.87 -7.94
N ARG A 229 6.88 -18.01 -8.66
CA ARG A 229 6.04 -18.28 -9.82
C ARG A 229 4.55 -18.31 -9.47
N ASP A 230 4.18 -19.01 -8.39
CA ASP A 230 2.79 -19.07 -7.92
C ASP A 230 2.23 -17.67 -7.65
N LEU A 231 2.98 -16.84 -6.92
CA LEU A 231 2.62 -15.46 -6.60
C LEU A 231 2.49 -14.58 -7.86
N SER A 232 3.45 -14.67 -8.79
CA SER A 232 3.40 -13.88 -10.03
C SER A 232 2.22 -14.28 -10.93
N VAL A 233 1.86 -15.56 -10.97
CA VAL A 233 0.71 -16.04 -11.76
C VAL A 233 -0.60 -15.52 -11.18
N LYS A 234 -0.75 -15.55 -9.85
CA LYS A 234 -1.92 -14.95 -9.17
C LYS A 234 -2.01 -13.44 -9.42
N SER A 235 -0.88 -12.74 -9.29
CA SER A 235 -0.80 -11.31 -9.58
C SER A 235 -1.23 -11.01 -11.03
N ALA A 236 -0.59 -11.63 -12.01
CA ALA A 236 -0.88 -11.41 -13.43
C ALA A 236 -2.35 -11.66 -13.77
N TRP A 237 -2.95 -12.71 -13.20
CA TRP A 237 -4.38 -12.98 -13.37
C TRP A 237 -5.26 -11.86 -12.82
N MET A 238 -4.96 -11.33 -11.62
CA MET A 238 -5.71 -10.21 -11.03
C MET A 238 -5.55 -8.92 -11.85
N PHE A 239 -4.34 -8.61 -12.31
CA PHE A 239 -4.09 -7.44 -13.17
C PHE A 239 -4.96 -7.50 -14.43
N GLU A 240 -4.98 -8.63 -15.12
CA GLU A 240 -5.76 -8.81 -16.34
C GLU A 240 -7.28 -8.75 -16.05
N HIS A 241 -7.73 -9.43 -14.99
CA HIS A 241 -9.13 -9.42 -14.59
C HIS A 241 -9.64 -8.00 -14.29
N ILE A 242 -8.90 -7.23 -13.49
CA ILE A 242 -9.29 -5.85 -13.15
C ILE A 242 -9.21 -4.94 -14.39
N ARG A 243 -8.15 -5.03 -15.21
CA ARG A 243 -8.02 -4.21 -16.42
C ARG A 243 -9.16 -4.42 -17.41
N SER A 244 -9.55 -5.67 -17.62
CA SER A 244 -10.57 -6.04 -18.61
C SER A 244 -12.00 -5.76 -18.13
N GLN A 245 -12.27 -5.85 -16.81
CA GLN A 245 -13.61 -5.76 -16.27
C GLN A 245 -13.94 -4.39 -15.65
N GLU A 246 -12.97 -3.73 -15.02
CA GLU A 246 -13.21 -2.59 -14.12
C GLU A 246 -12.77 -1.24 -14.69
N TRP A 247 -12.12 -1.21 -15.85
CA TRP A 247 -11.94 0.03 -16.60
C TRP A 247 -13.29 0.50 -17.14
N ILE A 248 -13.70 1.72 -16.78
CA ILE A 248 -14.95 2.34 -17.21
C ILE A 248 -14.69 3.64 -17.93
N GLN A 249 -15.61 4.01 -18.82
CA GLN A 249 -15.63 5.29 -19.49
C GLN A 249 -17.07 5.82 -19.45
N ASP A 250 -17.23 7.08 -19.07
CA ASP A 250 -18.53 7.72 -19.03
C ASP A 250 -18.98 8.30 -20.38
N ALA A 251 -20.21 8.79 -20.43
CA ALA A 251 -20.78 9.44 -21.60
C ALA A 251 -20.06 10.72 -22.03
N ALA A 252 -19.31 11.37 -21.13
CA ALA A 252 -18.49 12.55 -21.43
C ALA A 252 -17.11 12.19 -22.00
N GLY A 253 -16.76 10.90 -21.99
CA GLY A 253 -15.54 10.36 -22.56
C GLY A 253 -14.35 10.29 -21.60
N PHE A 254 -14.54 10.53 -20.29
CA PHE A 254 -13.50 10.35 -19.28
C PHE A 254 -13.41 8.88 -18.86
N GLY A 255 -12.18 8.36 -18.71
CA GLY A 255 -11.92 6.97 -18.34
C GLY A 255 -11.20 6.82 -17.00
N TRP A 256 -11.65 5.88 -16.17
CA TRP A 256 -11.03 5.56 -14.88
C TRP A 256 -11.39 4.14 -14.42
N PHE A 257 -10.87 3.68 -13.28
CA PHE A 257 -11.24 2.38 -12.71
C PHE A 257 -12.41 2.51 -11.73
N ASN A 258 -13.39 1.63 -11.84
CA ASN A 258 -14.35 1.42 -10.76
C ASN A 258 -13.62 1.02 -9.47
N GLY A 259 -13.92 1.65 -8.34
CA GLY A 259 -13.33 1.31 -7.05
C GLY A 259 -14.10 0.25 -6.26
N TYR A 260 -15.41 0.11 -6.48
CA TYR A 260 -16.30 -0.60 -5.56
C TYR A 260 -17.49 -1.29 -6.23
N TYR A 261 -17.93 -2.38 -5.60
CA TYR A 261 -19.28 -2.92 -5.71
C TYR A 261 -19.99 -2.78 -4.37
N ASP A 262 -21.27 -2.41 -4.40
CA ASP A 262 -22.09 -2.25 -3.21
C ASP A 262 -22.70 -3.58 -2.72
N ASN A 263 -23.49 -3.53 -1.63
CA ASN A 263 -24.11 -4.70 -1.04
C ASN A 263 -25.27 -5.28 -1.87
N ASP A 264 -25.68 -4.61 -2.94
CA ASP A 264 -26.63 -5.13 -3.93
C ASP A 264 -25.88 -5.77 -5.12
N GLY A 265 -24.55 -5.85 -5.04
CA GLY A 265 -23.69 -6.34 -6.11
C GLY A 265 -23.69 -5.41 -7.32
N GLN A 266 -24.01 -4.13 -7.14
CA GLN A 266 -23.99 -3.15 -8.22
C GLN A 266 -22.68 -2.39 -8.23
N ARG A 267 -22.20 -2.09 -9.44
CA ARG A 267 -21.05 -1.20 -9.64
C ARG A 267 -21.37 0.17 -9.06
N VAL A 268 -20.43 0.75 -8.29
CA VAL A 268 -20.64 2.02 -7.60
C VAL A 268 -20.32 3.24 -8.46
N GLU A 269 -19.30 3.13 -9.33
CA GLU A 269 -18.79 4.26 -10.12
C GLU A 269 -19.27 4.25 -11.58
N GLY A 270 -19.26 5.43 -12.20
CA GLY A 270 -19.71 5.66 -13.58
C GLY A 270 -20.85 6.67 -13.67
N ASP A 271 -21.59 6.62 -14.79
CA ASP A 271 -22.77 7.46 -15.01
C ASP A 271 -23.94 7.04 -14.13
N HIS A 272 -24.48 7.98 -13.36
CA HIS A 272 -25.72 7.82 -12.61
C HIS A 272 -26.68 8.98 -12.87
N SER A 273 -27.97 8.76 -12.60
CA SER A 273 -29.05 9.74 -12.86
C SER A 273 -28.89 11.07 -12.13
N LYS A 274 -28.09 11.11 -11.05
CA LYS A 274 -27.81 12.31 -10.25
C LYS A 274 -26.41 12.89 -10.47
N GLY A 275 -25.68 12.38 -11.45
CA GLY A 275 -24.31 12.79 -11.76
C GLY A 275 -23.31 11.63 -11.65
N THR A 276 -22.13 11.85 -12.20
CA THR A 276 -21.05 10.86 -12.23
C THR A 276 -20.54 10.53 -10.84
N ARG A 277 -20.42 9.23 -10.56
CA ARG A 277 -19.81 8.71 -9.34
C ARG A 277 -18.36 8.34 -9.61
N MET A 278 -17.44 8.97 -8.89
CA MET A 278 -16.01 8.65 -8.94
C MET A 278 -15.42 8.69 -7.53
N THR A 279 -14.52 7.76 -7.22
CA THR A 279 -13.74 7.75 -5.98
C THR A 279 -12.25 7.89 -6.28
N LEU A 280 -11.54 8.64 -5.42
CA LEU A 280 -10.08 8.75 -5.51
C LEU A 280 -9.40 7.43 -5.12
N THR A 281 -9.94 6.71 -4.14
CA THR A 281 -9.41 5.44 -3.64
C THR A 281 -9.28 4.39 -4.74
N GLY A 282 -10.27 4.27 -5.63
CA GLY A 282 -10.21 3.37 -6.80
C GLY A 282 -9.04 3.65 -7.75
N GLN A 283 -8.51 4.88 -7.72
CA GLN A 283 -7.46 5.32 -8.63
C GLN A 283 -6.07 5.20 -8.01
N VAL A 284 -5.94 5.48 -6.70
CA VAL A 284 -4.63 5.48 -6.02
C VAL A 284 -3.90 4.15 -6.16
N PHE A 285 -4.57 3.04 -5.85
CA PHE A 285 -3.90 1.74 -5.82
C PHE A 285 -3.74 1.11 -7.20
N THR A 286 -4.61 1.46 -8.16
CA THR A 286 -4.42 1.08 -9.57
C THR A 286 -3.24 1.81 -10.19
N LEU A 287 -2.97 3.06 -9.78
CA LEU A 287 -1.77 3.80 -10.17
C LEU A 287 -0.52 3.26 -9.46
N MET A 288 -0.51 3.23 -8.13
CA MET A 288 0.64 2.89 -7.28
C MET A 288 1.19 1.50 -7.58
N GLY A 289 0.30 0.53 -7.81
CA GLY A 289 0.68 -0.85 -8.10
C GLY A 289 1.04 -1.14 -9.57
N GLY A 290 1.07 -0.13 -10.44
CA GLY A 290 1.34 -0.32 -11.87
C GLY A 290 0.21 -1.03 -12.64
N LEU A 291 -0.97 -1.16 -12.05
CA LEU A 291 -2.13 -1.79 -12.70
C LEU A 291 -2.64 -0.95 -13.86
N ALA A 292 -2.87 0.34 -13.67
CA ALA A 292 -3.19 1.23 -14.77
C ALA A 292 -2.02 1.25 -15.76
N THR A 293 -2.25 1.07 -17.06
CA THR A 293 -1.23 1.34 -18.09
C THR A 293 -0.83 2.83 -18.09
N GLU A 294 0.21 3.22 -18.81
CA GLU A 294 0.58 4.64 -18.94
C GLU A 294 -0.56 5.48 -19.53
N ALA A 295 -1.21 4.97 -20.57
CA ALA A 295 -2.37 5.63 -21.17
C ALA A 295 -3.55 5.73 -20.18
N GLN A 296 -3.84 4.66 -19.44
CA GLN A 296 -4.88 4.69 -18.40
C GLN A 296 -4.53 5.66 -17.27
N ALA A 297 -3.25 5.76 -16.88
CA ALA A 297 -2.81 6.69 -15.84
C ALA A 297 -3.07 8.16 -16.24
N LEU A 298 -2.80 8.52 -17.49
CA LEU A 298 -3.12 9.85 -18.03
C LEU A 298 -4.64 10.11 -18.05
N GLU A 299 -5.45 9.12 -18.46
CA GLU A 299 -6.91 9.26 -18.43
C GLU A 299 -7.46 9.39 -17.01
N ILE A 300 -6.91 8.66 -16.05
CA ILE A 300 -7.25 8.78 -14.62
C ILE A 300 -6.96 10.19 -14.12
N VAL A 301 -5.81 10.78 -14.47
CA VAL A 301 -5.50 12.18 -14.14
C VAL A 301 -6.55 13.11 -14.72
N ARG A 302 -6.89 12.95 -16.01
CA ARG A 302 -7.91 13.77 -16.67
C ARG A 302 -9.28 13.67 -15.98
N ALA A 303 -9.69 12.46 -15.59
CA ALA A 303 -10.94 12.22 -14.88
C ALA A 303 -10.92 12.81 -13.47
N ALA A 304 -9.81 12.64 -12.72
CA ALA A 304 -9.66 13.19 -11.37
C ALA A 304 -9.65 14.73 -11.38
N ASP A 305 -8.97 15.34 -12.34
CA ASP A 305 -8.96 16.79 -12.55
C ASP A 305 -10.34 17.35 -12.88
N HIS A 306 -11.15 16.58 -13.61
CA HIS A 306 -12.49 17.00 -13.99
C HIS A 306 -13.50 16.82 -12.86
N TYR A 307 -13.49 15.68 -12.17
CA TYR A 307 -14.54 15.29 -11.23
C TYR A 307 -14.22 15.53 -9.76
N LEU A 308 -12.94 15.42 -9.38
CA LEU A 308 -12.53 15.39 -7.96
C LEU A 308 -11.77 16.65 -7.55
N TYR A 309 -11.08 17.31 -8.48
CA TYR A 309 -10.30 18.50 -8.18
C TYR A 309 -11.18 19.72 -7.87
N ASP A 310 -10.92 20.34 -6.72
CA ASP A 310 -11.53 21.58 -6.29
C ASP A 310 -10.52 22.39 -5.46
N SER A 311 -9.92 23.39 -6.11
CA SER A 311 -8.95 24.31 -5.48
C SER A 311 -9.49 25.02 -4.23
N SER A 312 -10.82 25.20 -4.10
CA SER A 312 -11.40 25.89 -2.93
C SER A 312 -11.32 25.07 -1.64
N VAL A 313 -11.06 23.77 -1.75
CA VAL A 313 -10.87 22.84 -0.62
C VAL A 313 -9.47 22.22 -0.60
N GLY A 314 -8.50 22.83 -1.29
CA GLY A 314 -7.10 22.40 -1.26
C GLY A 314 -6.80 21.20 -2.17
N GLY A 315 -7.62 20.96 -3.21
CA GLY A 315 -7.32 19.99 -4.26
C GLY A 315 -8.35 18.87 -4.38
N TYR A 316 -7.91 17.62 -4.30
CA TYR A 316 -8.69 16.47 -4.74
C TYR A 316 -9.61 15.91 -3.65
N ARG A 317 -10.91 15.89 -3.93
CA ARG A 317 -11.92 15.25 -3.09
C ARG A 317 -11.78 13.73 -3.10
N LEU A 318 -12.15 13.11 -1.99
CA LEU A 318 -12.13 11.65 -1.86
C LEU A 318 -13.14 10.94 -2.78
N ASN A 319 -14.27 11.59 -3.05
CA ASN A 319 -15.30 11.12 -3.97
C ASN A 319 -16.16 12.28 -4.48
N THR A 320 -16.84 12.08 -5.61
CA THR A 320 -17.88 13.00 -6.09
C THR A 320 -19.11 12.96 -5.17
N ASN A 321 -20.01 13.93 -5.31
CA ASN A 321 -21.25 13.95 -4.56
C ASN A 321 -22.24 12.93 -5.15
N PHE A 322 -22.58 11.89 -4.38
CA PHE A 322 -23.51 10.86 -4.85
C PHE A 322 -24.98 11.29 -4.77
N HIS A 323 -25.25 12.42 -4.09
CA HIS A 323 -26.59 12.99 -3.88
C HIS A 323 -27.60 12.02 -3.22
N GLU A 324 -27.08 11.04 -2.47
CA GLU A 324 -27.81 9.94 -1.85
C GLU A 324 -27.10 9.45 -0.58
N VAL A 325 -27.88 8.97 0.39
CA VAL A 325 -27.35 8.20 1.52
C VAL A 325 -27.29 6.73 1.09
N MET A 326 -26.09 6.20 0.91
CA MET A 326 -25.85 4.86 0.38
C MET A 326 -25.85 3.80 1.49
N LEU A 327 -27.03 3.42 1.99
CA LEU A 327 -27.18 2.41 3.06
C LEU A 327 -26.77 0.98 2.65
N ASN A 328 -26.59 0.75 1.35
CA ASN A 328 -26.05 -0.48 0.78
C ASN A 328 -24.53 -0.38 0.51
N LEU A 329 -23.87 0.70 0.91
CA LEU A 329 -22.42 0.88 0.69
C LEU A 329 -21.70 1.23 2.00
N GLY A 330 -22.15 2.29 2.69
CA GLY A 330 -21.45 2.71 3.91
C GLY A 330 -22.04 3.93 4.61
N ARG A 331 -21.79 4.02 5.92
CA ARG A 331 -22.22 5.16 6.74
C ARG A 331 -21.58 6.49 6.34
N ALA A 332 -20.46 6.49 5.60
CA ALA A 332 -19.79 7.70 5.13
C ALA A 332 -20.78 8.66 4.45
N PHE A 333 -21.68 8.13 3.63
CA PHE A 333 -22.67 8.90 2.88
C PHE A 333 -23.79 9.50 3.74
N GLY A 334 -23.80 9.23 5.05
CA GLY A 334 -24.63 9.97 6.02
C GLY A 334 -24.01 11.29 6.48
N PHE A 335 -22.70 11.50 6.28
CA PHE A 335 -22.06 12.80 6.49
C PHE A 335 -22.48 13.79 5.41
N ALA A 336 -22.47 15.08 5.76
CA ALA A 336 -22.61 16.13 4.77
C ALA A 336 -21.48 16.03 3.73
N PHE A 337 -21.80 16.23 2.45
CA PHE A 337 -20.81 16.18 1.39
C PHE A 337 -19.69 17.22 1.62
N GLY A 338 -18.45 16.78 1.42
CA GLY A 338 -17.24 17.52 1.71
C GLY A 338 -16.73 17.40 3.15
N HIS A 339 -17.34 16.57 3.99
CA HIS A 339 -16.88 16.32 5.35
C HIS A 339 -16.46 14.86 5.54
N LYS A 340 -15.38 14.64 6.30
CA LYS A 340 -14.89 13.30 6.64
C LYS A 340 -14.74 12.44 5.37
N GLU A 341 -15.10 11.17 5.39
CA GLU A 341 -14.92 10.25 4.27
C GLU A 341 -15.96 10.43 3.15
N ASN A 342 -16.84 11.45 3.21
CA ASN A 342 -17.77 11.78 2.14
C ASN A 342 -17.34 13.06 1.42
N GLY A 343 -16.44 12.94 0.44
CA GLY A 343 -16.12 13.99 -0.53
C GLY A 343 -15.28 15.16 -0.01
N ALA A 344 -14.76 15.09 1.22
CA ALA A 344 -13.75 16.04 1.67
C ALA A 344 -12.45 15.89 0.85
N MET A 345 -11.61 16.93 0.83
CA MET A 345 -10.20 16.72 0.46
C MET A 345 -9.57 15.99 1.65
N PHE A 346 -9.48 14.66 1.53
CA PHE A 346 -8.99 13.79 2.60
C PHE A 346 -7.49 13.59 2.43
N SER A 347 -6.70 14.26 3.26
CA SER A 347 -5.26 14.47 3.07
C SER A 347 -4.51 13.15 2.86
N HIS A 348 -4.88 12.09 3.57
CA HIS A 348 -4.16 10.82 3.46
C HIS A 348 -4.29 10.19 2.07
N MET A 349 -5.51 10.07 1.54
CA MET A 349 -5.71 9.52 0.19
C MET A 349 -5.16 10.46 -0.89
N ALA A 350 -5.29 11.78 -0.72
CA ALA A 350 -4.73 12.75 -1.66
C ALA A 350 -3.18 12.69 -1.72
N VAL A 351 -2.52 12.52 -0.57
CA VAL A 351 -1.06 12.33 -0.54
C VAL A 351 -0.65 10.98 -1.11
N MET A 352 -1.40 9.90 -0.88
CA MET A 352 -1.14 8.62 -1.54
C MET A 352 -1.36 8.69 -3.05
N TYR A 353 -2.33 9.48 -3.52
CA TYR A 353 -2.52 9.78 -4.94
C TYR A 353 -1.29 10.49 -5.51
N ALA A 354 -0.79 11.54 -4.85
CA ALA A 354 0.45 12.19 -5.25
C ALA A 354 1.62 11.19 -5.30
N ASN A 355 1.81 10.40 -4.24
CA ASN A 355 2.85 9.37 -4.18
C ASN A 355 2.77 8.41 -5.38
N ALA A 356 1.57 7.92 -5.71
CA ALA A 356 1.34 7.08 -6.87
C ALA A 356 1.70 7.78 -8.19
N LEU A 357 1.33 9.05 -8.38
CA LEU A 357 1.70 9.83 -9.56
C LEU A 357 3.22 9.97 -9.71
N TYR A 358 3.94 10.24 -8.61
CA TYR A 358 5.41 10.29 -8.61
C TYR A 358 6.04 8.94 -8.98
N GLN A 359 5.51 7.83 -8.47
CA GLN A 359 5.99 6.48 -8.83
C GLN A 359 5.75 6.17 -10.31
N ARG A 360 4.72 6.77 -10.90
CA ARG A 360 4.33 6.60 -12.31
C ARG A 360 4.98 7.60 -13.26
N GLY A 361 5.88 8.47 -12.78
CA GLY A 361 6.56 9.48 -13.58
C GLY A 361 5.70 10.69 -13.97
N LEU A 362 4.48 10.80 -13.41
CA LEU A 362 3.54 11.91 -13.61
C LEU A 362 3.87 13.03 -12.62
N ILE A 363 5.08 13.59 -12.77
CA ILE A 363 5.68 14.48 -11.78
C ILE A 363 4.97 15.83 -11.67
N PRO A 364 4.62 16.53 -12.78
CA PRO A 364 3.87 17.78 -12.68
C PRO A 364 2.51 17.61 -11.97
N GLU A 365 1.82 16.50 -12.23
CA GLU A 365 0.53 16.17 -11.63
C GLU A 365 0.70 15.89 -10.13
N GLY A 366 1.67 15.05 -9.75
CA GLY A 366 1.96 14.73 -8.35
C GLY A 366 2.42 15.96 -7.56
N TYR A 367 3.23 16.81 -8.17
CA TYR A 367 3.65 18.08 -7.61
C TYR A 367 2.47 19.01 -7.34
N ARG A 368 1.55 19.16 -8.30
CA ARG A 368 0.33 19.97 -8.12
C ARG A 368 -0.46 19.52 -6.89
N VAL A 369 -0.66 18.21 -6.70
CA VAL A 369 -1.39 17.69 -5.53
C VAL A 369 -0.71 18.12 -4.22
N LEU A 370 0.60 17.87 -4.06
CA LEU A 370 1.31 18.20 -2.82
C LEU A 370 1.41 19.70 -2.57
N ASN A 371 1.60 20.49 -3.63
CA ASN A 371 1.72 21.94 -3.54
C ASN A 371 0.37 22.60 -3.21
N GLU A 372 -0.73 22.21 -3.84
CA GLU A 372 -2.07 22.74 -3.52
C GLU A 372 -2.44 22.50 -2.05
N ILE A 373 -2.20 21.29 -1.54
CA ILE A 373 -2.41 20.97 -0.12
C ILE A 373 -1.57 21.90 0.77
N TYR A 374 -0.28 22.08 0.44
CA TYR A 374 0.62 22.94 1.19
C TYR A 374 0.17 24.41 1.18
N GLN A 375 -0.07 24.98 -0.01
CA GLN A 375 -0.49 26.38 -0.18
C GLN A 375 -1.81 26.65 0.55
N HIS A 376 -2.77 25.73 0.44
CA HIS A 376 -4.04 25.85 1.14
C HIS A 376 -3.85 25.83 2.66
N CYS A 377 -3.05 24.90 3.19
CA CYS A 377 -2.79 24.82 4.63
C CYS A 377 -2.05 26.06 5.17
N GLN A 378 -1.16 26.67 4.38
CA GLN A 378 -0.47 27.92 4.73
C GLN A 378 -1.40 29.15 4.76
N ASN A 379 -2.50 29.13 4.00
CA ASN A 379 -3.46 30.22 3.97
C ASN A 379 -4.37 30.20 5.22
N PHE A 380 -3.89 30.75 6.33
CA PHE A 380 -4.60 30.77 7.61
C PHE A 380 -6.01 31.39 7.53
N GLU A 381 -6.23 32.38 6.66
CA GLU A 381 -7.55 33.03 6.54
C GLU A 381 -8.63 32.06 6.04
N VAL A 382 -8.23 31.00 5.35
CA VAL A 382 -9.12 29.94 4.87
C VAL A 382 -8.99 28.71 5.75
N SER A 383 -7.77 28.21 5.95
CA SER A 383 -7.52 26.93 6.63
C SER A 383 -7.84 26.94 8.11
N ARG A 384 -7.64 28.09 8.79
CA ARG A 384 -7.85 28.26 10.24
C ARG A 384 -7.12 27.21 11.09
N ILE A 385 -5.98 26.71 10.61
CA ILE A 385 -5.09 25.79 11.34
C ILE A 385 -3.68 26.38 11.45
N TYR A 386 -2.95 26.02 12.51
CA TYR A 386 -1.51 26.28 12.61
C TYR A 386 -0.71 25.39 11.64
N PRO A 387 0.61 25.63 11.46
CA PRO A 387 1.43 24.80 10.58
C PRO A 387 1.28 23.30 10.85
N GLY A 388 0.96 22.55 9.81
CA GLY A 388 0.69 21.13 9.86
C GLY A 388 -0.29 20.70 8.77
N LEU A 389 -0.47 19.39 8.64
CA LEU A 389 -1.43 18.78 7.73
C LEU A 389 -2.67 18.35 8.53
N PRO A 390 -3.89 18.80 8.16
CA PRO A 390 -5.13 18.30 8.76
C PRO A 390 -5.48 16.91 8.20
N GLU A 391 -6.37 16.18 8.86
CA GLU A 391 -6.91 14.92 8.30
C GLU A 391 -7.69 15.16 7.02
N TYR A 392 -8.51 16.22 7.00
CA TYR A 392 -9.23 16.64 5.82
C TYR A 392 -9.50 18.15 5.83
N ILE A 393 -9.85 18.68 4.66
CA ILE A 393 -10.31 20.05 4.47
C ILE A 393 -11.81 20.03 4.10
N GLU A 394 -12.61 20.77 4.86
CA GLU A 394 -14.08 20.83 4.69
C GLU A 394 -14.51 21.80 3.58
N PRO A 395 -15.81 21.89 3.19
CA PRO A 395 -16.27 22.73 2.08
C PRO A 395 -15.97 24.22 2.21
N LYS A 396 -15.80 24.73 3.44
CA LYS A 396 -15.44 26.13 3.69
C LYS A 396 -13.93 26.37 3.67
N GLY A 397 -13.14 25.35 3.30
CA GLY A 397 -11.69 25.40 3.25
C GLY A 397 -10.99 25.25 4.61
N ARG A 398 -11.72 24.99 5.70
CA ARG A 398 -11.11 24.81 7.02
C ARG A 398 -10.44 23.44 7.16
N GLY A 399 -9.24 23.41 7.72
CA GLY A 399 -8.54 22.17 8.09
C GLY A 399 -9.11 21.57 9.37
N MET A 400 -9.39 20.26 9.34
CA MET A 400 -10.07 19.53 10.41
C MET A 400 -9.19 18.39 10.94
N TYR A 401 -9.35 18.05 12.23
CA TYR A 401 -8.58 17.00 12.92
C TYR A 401 -7.05 17.15 12.71
N PRO A 402 -6.46 18.28 13.14
CA PRO A 402 -5.04 18.56 12.95
C PRO A 402 -4.10 17.63 13.73
N TRP A 403 -2.83 17.59 13.29
CA TRP A 403 -1.66 16.94 13.91
C TRP A 403 -1.62 15.40 13.91
N LEU A 404 -2.70 14.71 14.27
CA LEU A 404 -2.66 13.26 14.52
C LEU A 404 -2.87 12.38 13.28
N THR A 405 -3.09 13.00 12.12
CA THR A 405 -3.39 12.28 10.88
C THR A 405 -2.18 11.49 10.35
N GLY A 406 -2.43 10.25 9.89
CA GLY A 406 -1.42 9.42 9.22
C GLY A 406 -0.93 9.99 7.88
N SER A 407 -1.63 10.99 7.33
CA SER A 407 -1.21 11.70 6.11
C SER A 407 0.14 12.39 6.26
N ALA A 408 0.52 12.82 7.47
CA ALA A 408 1.83 13.43 7.74
C ALA A 408 2.98 12.46 7.47
N SER A 409 2.84 11.18 7.86
CA SER A 409 3.82 10.14 7.57
C SER A 409 3.98 9.91 6.08
N TRP A 410 2.87 9.84 5.34
CA TRP A 410 2.88 9.71 3.88
C TRP A 410 3.44 10.93 3.17
N TYR A 411 3.17 12.14 3.66
CA TYR A 411 3.68 13.37 3.06
C TYR A 411 5.20 13.44 3.23
N LEU A 412 5.70 13.17 4.45
CA LEU A 412 7.13 13.08 4.72
C LEU A 412 7.79 12.00 3.86
N LEU A 413 7.22 10.78 3.84
CA LEU A 413 7.75 9.68 3.05
C LEU A 413 7.84 10.05 1.58
N THR A 414 6.76 10.59 1.00
CA THR A 414 6.70 11.01 -0.41
C THR A 414 7.72 12.09 -0.71
N MET A 415 7.85 13.11 0.15
CA MET A 415 8.86 14.16 -0.03
C MET A 415 10.28 13.57 -0.05
N VAL A 416 10.59 12.64 0.86
CA VAL A 416 11.93 12.06 0.97
C VAL A 416 12.22 11.08 -0.17
N THR A 417 11.35 10.09 -0.38
CA THR A 417 11.64 8.94 -1.24
C THR A 417 11.26 9.16 -2.69
N GLU A 418 10.30 10.03 -2.97
CA GLU A 418 9.84 10.33 -4.33
C GLU A 418 10.29 11.70 -4.80
N VAL A 419 9.88 12.78 -4.14
CA VAL A 419 10.16 14.17 -4.60
C VAL A 419 11.66 14.43 -4.64
N PHE A 420 12.34 14.28 -3.50
CA PHE A 420 13.80 14.33 -3.44
C PHE A 420 14.45 13.03 -3.92
N GLY A 421 13.69 11.94 -4.07
CA GLY A 421 14.20 10.70 -4.65
C GLY A 421 15.30 10.00 -3.84
N VAL A 422 15.39 10.24 -2.53
CA VAL A 422 16.42 9.67 -1.66
C VAL A 422 15.83 8.45 -0.95
N ARG A 423 16.12 7.26 -1.46
CA ARG A 423 15.52 6.01 -0.99
C ARG A 423 16.49 4.84 -1.05
N GLY A 424 16.13 3.75 -0.41
CA GLY A 424 16.84 2.48 -0.45
C GLY A 424 16.39 1.61 -1.62
N LEU A 425 17.24 0.67 -1.99
CA LEU A 425 16.91 -0.47 -2.85
C LEU A 425 17.74 -1.66 -2.36
N LEU A 426 17.10 -2.59 -1.66
CA LEU A 426 17.77 -3.71 -1.00
C LEU A 426 19.04 -3.32 -0.20
N GLY A 427 19.00 -2.14 0.45
CA GLY A 427 20.09 -1.61 1.28
C GLY A 427 21.02 -0.61 0.60
N ASP A 428 21.04 -0.56 -0.74
CA ASP A 428 21.78 0.42 -1.53
C ASP A 428 21.04 1.76 -1.60
N LEU A 429 21.79 2.85 -1.77
CA LEU A 429 21.23 4.20 -1.83
C LEU A 429 20.87 4.57 -3.28
N VAL A 430 19.61 4.92 -3.49
CA VAL A 430 19.08 5.48 -4.74
C VAL A 430 18.93 6.99 -4.60
N LEU A 431 19.35 7.70 -5.65
CA LEU A 431 19.13 9.13 -5.86
C LEU A 431 18.43 9.32 -7.20
N GLU A 432 17.16 9.72 -7.16
CA GLU A 432 16.27 9.83 -8.32
C GLU A 432 15.43 11.11 -8.20
N PRO A 433 16.02 12.31 -8.36
CA PRO A 433 15.32 13.57 -8.10
C PRO A 433 14.15 13.79 -9.07
N LYS A 434 12.97 14.04 -8.50
CA LYS A 434 11.72 14.35 -9.24
C LYS A 434 11.25 15.77 -8.89
N LEU A 435 12.16 16.73 -8.91
CA LEU A 435 11.92 18.12 -8.51
C LEU A 435 11.54 18.97 -9.73
N MET A 436 10.50 19.79 -9.61
CA MET A 436 10.17 20.84 -10.58
C MET A 436 11.17 21.98 -10.51
N ALA A 437 11.36 22.76 -11.59
CA ALA A 437 12.36 23.83 -11.63
C ALA A 437 12.16 24.88 -10.52
N GLU A 438 10.90 25.17 -10.16
CA GLU A 438 10.57 26.15 -9.12
C GLU A 438 10.91 25.70 -7.69
N GLN A 439 11.19 24.42 -7.48
CA GLN A 439 11.62 23.91 -6.18
C GLN A 439 13.12 24.11 -5.92
N PHE A 440 13.88 24.56 -6.93
CA PHE A 440 15.27 24.97 -6.78
C PHE A 440 15.36 26.44 -6.36
N ASP A 441 16.29 26.73 -5.46
CA ASP A 441 16.52 28.10 -4.99
C ASP A 441 17.09 29.03 -6.08
N THR A 442 17.35 30.29 -5.72
CA THR A 442 17.89 31.29 -6.66
C THR A 442 19.26 30.92 -7.25
N HIS A 443 20.00 30.00 -6.63
CA HIS A 443 21.28 29.47 -7.10
C HIS A 443 21.13 28.12 -7.84
N GLY A 444 19.90 27.68 -8.10
CA GLY A 444 19.62 26.40 -8.75
C GLY A 444 19.89 25.21 -7.82
N LYS A 445 19.68 25.34 -6.50
CA LYS A 445 19.95 24.24 -5.55
C LYS A 445 18.70 23.83 -4.78
N ALA A 446 18.57 22.53 -4.55
CA ALA A 446 17.59 21.94 -3.63
C ALA A 446 18.31 20.95 -2.72
N ARG A 447 17.98 20.94 -1.42
CA ARG A 447 18.72 20.16 -0.42
C ARG A 447 17.80 19.45 0.55
N ILE A 448 18.22 18.25 0.95
CA ILE A 448 17.57 17.45 1.99
C ILE A 448 18.61 16.87 2.94
N ASN A 449 18.30 16.92 4.24
CA ASN A 449 19.02 16.21 5.28
C ASN A 449 18.17 15.03 5.75
N THR A 450 18.71 13.82 5.69
CA THR A 450 18.00 12.61 6.10
C THR A 450 18.94 11.59 6.73
N LEU A 451 18.37 10.51 7.27
CA LEU A 451 19.12 9.38 7.81
C LEU A 451 19.13 8.23 6.81
N PHE A 452 20.32 7.71 6.53
CA PHE A 452 20.50 6.50 5.73
C PHE A 452 21.66 5.67 6.27
N ALA A 453 21.48 4.36 6.38
CA ALA A 453 22.49 3.43 6.89
C ALA A 453 23.14 3.85 8.23
N GLY A 454 22.36 4.46 9.14
CA GLY A 454 22.84 4.92 10.45
C GLY A 454 23.69 6.20 10.42
N LYS A 455 23.78 6.88 9.27
CA LYS A 455 24.49 8.16 9.10
C LYS A 455 23.50 9.26 8.74
N THR A 456 23.80 10.48 9.15
CA THR A 456 23.15 11.66 8.57
C THR A 456 23.76 11.92 7.19
N ILE A 457 22.92 12.03 6.17
CA ILE A 457 23.34 12.41 4.83
C ILE A 457 22.71 13.75 4.45
N GLU A 458 23.52 14.62 3.85
CA GLU A 458 23.09 15.86 3.20
C GLU A 458 23.16 15.63 1.69
N VAL A 459 22.00 15.58 1.02
CA VAL A 459 21.92 15.45 -0.43
C VAL A 459 21.60 16.82 -1.02
N SER A 460 22.46 17.30 -1.91
CA SER A 460 22.32 18.57 -2.61
C SER A 460 22.21 18.34 -4.11
N TYR A 461 21.06 18.68 -4.68
CA TYR A 461 20.82 18.67 -6.12
C TYR A 461 21.15 20.04 -6.72
N HIS A 462 21.95 20.07 -7.80
CA HIS A 462 22.37 21.28 -8.50
C HIS A 462 21.80 21.28 -9.91
N ASN A 463 20.92 22.25 -10.17
CA ASN A 463 20.29 22.53 -11.46
C ASN A 463 20.58 24.00 -11.85
N PRO A 464 21.84 24.36 -12.17
CA PRO A 464 22.22 25.74 -12.46
C PRO A 464 21.51 26.32 -13.70
N GLN A 465 21.06 25.46 -14.61
CA GLN A 465 20.33 25.82 -15.82
C GLN A 465 18.82 25.99 -15.57
N LYS A 466 18.31 25.68 -14.38
CA LYS A 466 16.88 25.69 -14.03
C LYS A 466 16.02 24.90 -15.01
N LEU A 467 16.51 23.72 -15.39
CA LEU A 467 15.80 22.78 -16.25
C LEU A 467 14.54 22.28 -15.55
N GLU A 468 13.45 22.11 -16.29
CA GLU A 468 12.26 21.44 -15.77
C GLU A 468 12.50 19.94 -15.58
N TYR A 469 11.64 19.30 -14.76
CA TYR A 469 11.62 17.84 -14.73
C TYR A 469 11.37 17.28 -16.13
N GLY A 470 12.09 16.22 -16.49
CA GLY A 470 12.08 15.68 -17.85
C GLY A 470 12.91 16.48 -18.84
N GLN A 471 13.68 17.48 -18.40
CA GLN A 471 14.72 18.14 -19.20
C GLN A 471 16.13 17.95 -18.62
N TYR A 472 16.24 17.38 -17.41
CA TYR A 472 17.52 17.06 -16.78
C TYR A 472 17.74 15.54 -16.59
N CYS A 473 19.00 15.11 -16.61
CA CYS A 473 19.46 13.83 -16.08
C CYS A 473 20.43 14.07 -14.91
N VAL A 474 20.65 13.04 -14.09
CA VAL A 474 21.80 13.00 -13.18
C VAL A 474 23.08 12.89 -14.00
N ALA A 475 23.91 13.94 -14.02
CA ALA A 475 25.14 13.98 -14.81
C ALA A 475 26.35 13.44 -14.04
N ASN A 476 26.48 13.80 -12.75
CA ASN A 476 27.48 13.23 -11.87
C ASN A 476 27.03 13.26 -10.41
N VAL A 477 27.56 12.31 -9.62
CA VAL A 477 27.37 12.25 -8.17
C VAL A 477 28.73 12.22 -7.50
N SER A 478 28.92 13.09 -6.50
CA SER A 478 30.09 13.07 -5.64
C SER A 478 29.73 12.85 -4.18
N VAL A 479 30.57 12.09 -3.47
CA VAL A 479 30.44 11.81 -2.05
C VAL A 479 31.67 12.36 -1.35
N ASN A 480 31.48 13.30 -0.43
CA ASN A 480 32.55 14.01 0.27
C ASN A 480 33.63 14.58 -0.68
N GLY A 481 33.19 15.12 -1.83
CA GLY A 481 34.05 15.74 -2.83
C GLY A 481 34.78 14.77 -3.78
N LYS A 482 34.57 13.45 -3.65
CA LYS A 482 35.08 12.46 -4.61
C LYS A 482 33.95 12.06 -5.55
N ILE A 483 34.17 12.10 -6.87
CA ILE A 483 33.19 11.63 -7.85
C ILE A 483 33.06 10.10 -7.74
N VAL A 484 31.83 9.60 -7.64
CA VAL A 484 31.56 8.19 -7.31
C VAL A 484 30.77 7.44 -8.39
N VAL A 485 29.83 8.08 -9.08
CA VAL A 485 28.92 7.40 -10.01
C VAL A 485 28.81 8.12 -11.35
N ASN A 486 28.95 7.34 -12.43
CA ASN A 486 28.38 7.63 -13.74
C ASN A 486 27.09 6.80 -13.87
N PRO A 487 25.90 7.41 -13.79
CA PRO A 487 24.64 6.68 -13.66
C PRO A 487 24.36 5.78 -14.87
N VAL A 488 23.69 4.66 -14.60
CA VAL A 488 23.36 3.59 -15.56
C VAL A 488 22.12 3.94 -16.40
N ASP A 489 21.30 4.88 -15.91
CA ASP A 489 20.06 5.32 -16.54
C ASP A 489 19.90 6.85 -16.36
N CYS A 490 19.25 7.53 -17.30
CA CYS A 490 18.97 8.96 -17.18
C CYS A 490 18.06 9.21 -15.96
N GLY A 491 18.44 10.15 -15.10
CA GLY A 491 17.61 10.59 -13.97
C GLY A 491 17.78 9.80 -12.66
N LYS A 492 18.53 8.68 -12.65
CA LYS A 492 18.72 7.85 -11.44
C LYS A 492 20.17 7.42 -11.24
N ALA A 493 20.67 7.57 -10.02
CA ALA A 493 21.93 6.98 -9.56
C ALA A 493 21.66 5.94 -8.46
N VAL A 494 22.30 4.78 -8.56
CA VAL A 494 22.30 3.74 -7.52
C VAL A 494 23.72 3.59 -7.01
N MET A 495 23.88 3.69 -5.70
CA MET A 495 25.16 3.63 -5.00
C MET A 495 25.16 2.48 -4.00
N PRO A 496 26.17 1.59 -4.07
CA PRO A 496 26.44 0.63 -3.02
C PRO A 496 26.39 1.26 -1.62
N ARG A 497 25.73 0.59 -0.68
CA ARG A 497 25.62 1.01 0.72
C ARG A 497 26.96 1.43 1.35
N ALA A 498 28.04 0.76 0.95
CA ALA A 498 29.42 1.02 1.36
C ALA A 498 29.86 2.49 1.21
N PHE A 499 29.35 3.22 0.20
CA PHE A 499 29.68 4.63 0.01
C PHE A 499 29.22 5.53 1.15
N VAL A 500 28.19 5.12 1.89
CA VAL A 500 27.70 5.81 3.08
C VAL A 500 28.34 5.25 4.35
N THR A 501 28.56 3.95 4.44
CA THR A 501 29.02 3.30 5.69
C THR A 501 30.53 3.37 5.92
N ASP A 502 31.34 3.33 4.86
CA ASP A 502 32.81 3.18 4.96
C ASP A 502 33.52 4.49 5.32
N THR A 503 32.78 5.61 5.29
CA THR A 503 33.31 6.90 5.71
C THR A 503 33.37 7.04 7.24
N GLN A 504 34.52 7.50 7.72
CA GLN A 504 34.74 7.88 9.12
C GLN A 504 33.93 9.13 9.52
N ALA A 505 33.40 9.88 8.55
CA ALA A 505 32.61 11.07 8.83
C ALA A 505 31.27 10.73 9.51
N SER A 506 30.85 11.57 10.46
CA SER A 506 29.54 11.48 11.11
C SER A 506 28.40 11.98 10.21
N SER A 507 28.71 12.84 9.24
CA SER A 507 27.81 13.32 8.20
C SER A 507 28.42 13.06 6.82
N VAL A 508 27.60 12.59 5.89
CA VAL A 508 28.00 12.32 4.50
C VAL A 508 27.40 13.38 3.60
N LYS A 509 28.25 14.12 2.88
CA LYS A 509 27.80 15.10 1.89
C LYS A 509 27.75 14.46 0.52
N ILE A 510 26.61 14.58 -0.14
CA ILE A 510 26.33 14.03 -1.45
C ILE A 510 25.91 15.17 -2.35
N GLU A 511 26.71 15.45 -3.38
CA GLU A 511 26.41 16.48 -4.37
C GLU A 511 26.00 15.78 -5.67
N VAL A 512 24.81 16.11 -6.17
CA VAL A 512 24.23 15.56 -7.40
C VAL A 512 24.10 16.69 -8.41
N HIS A 513 24.87 16.63 -9.48
CA HIS A 513 24.81 17.62 -10.55
C HIS A 513 23.86 17.16 -11.64
N LEU A 514 22.87 17.99 -11.94
CA LEU A 514 21.90 17.78 -13.00
C LEU A 514 22.37 18.51 -14.27
N GLY A 515 22.24 17.84 -15.41
CA GLY A 515 22.57 18.40 -16.72
C GLY A 515 21.47 18.09 -17.74
N GLU A 516 21.47 18.77 -18.87
CA GLU A 516 20.50 18.55 -19.95
C GLU A 516 20.46 17.08 -20.40
N MET A 517 19.25 16.58 -20.67
CA MET A 517 19.10 15.30 -21.38
C MET A 517 19.61 15.46 -22.82
N ILE A 518 20.44 14.52 -23.29
CA ILE A 518 21.02 14.51 -24.64
C ILE A 518 20.09 13.78 -25.61
#